data_AF-A0A530AV50-F1
#
_entry.id   AF-A0A530AV50-F1
#
_cell.length_a   1.000
_cell.length_b   1.000
_cell.length_c   1.000
_cell.angle_alpha   90.00
_cell.angle_beta   90.00
_cell.angle_gamma   90.00
#
_symmetry.space_group_name_H-M   'P 1'
#
loop_
_entity.id
_entity.type
_entity.pdbx_description
1 polymer ?
#
loop_
_entity_poly.entity_id
_entity_poly.type
_entity_poly.pdbx_seq_one_letter_code
_entity_poly.pdbx_strand_id
1 'polypeptide(L)'
;MPKRPARLDPEGSLAIRAAWLHYAGGLTQAEVAKRLGLPSVKAHRLIARAVADGAVKVSIDGEVVECALLENQLCDRFGLDFCEVAPDLGEDGLPLRALGLAGAGFLR
;
A
#
# COMPACT_ATOMS: atom_id res chain seq x y z
N MET A 1 13.88 22.91 3.23
CA MET A 1 13.83 22.73 4.69
C MET A 1 14.61 21.46 5.02
N PRO A 2 15.74 21.51 5.75
CA PRO A 2 16.49 20.31 6.10
C PRO A 2 15.63 19.45 7.05
N LYS A 3 15.48 18.16 6.72
CA LYS A 3 14.75 17.18 7.54
C LYS A 3 15.48 17.09 8.89
N ARG A 4 14.90 17.68 9.94
CA ARG A 4 15.40 17.62 11.32
C ARG A 4 15.77 16.16 11.61
N PRO A 5 16.97 15.85 12.13
CA PRO A 5 17.37 14.46 12.35
C PRO A 5 16.30 13.84 13.24
N ALA A 6 15.58 12.87 12.69
CA ALA A 6 14.52 12.20 13.41
C ALA A 6 15.16 11.68 14.69
N ARG A 7 14.71 12.17 15.84
CA ARG A 7 15.01 11.55 17.13
C ARG A 7 14.72 10.07 16.90
N LEU A 8 15.75 9.23 16.97
CA LEU A 8 15.62 7.80 16.67
C LEU A 8 14.59 7.24 17.65
N ASP A 9 13.33 7.13 17.21
CA ASP A 9 12.27 6.46 17.95
C ASP A 9 12.59 4.97 17.85
N PRO A 10 13.06 4.32 18.93
CA PRO A 10 13.41 2.91 18.88
C PRO A 10 12.21 2.05 18.51
N GLU A 11 10.99 2.49 18.86
CA GLU A 11 9.76 1.80 18.49
C GLU A 11 9.43 2.00 17.01
N GLY A 12 9.64 3.21 16.48
CA GLY A 12 9.53 3.51 15.04
C GLY A 12 10.49 2.68 14.20
N SER A 13 11.76 2.59 14.60
CA SER A 13 12.73 1.72 13.91
C SER A 13 12.33 0.25 13.97
N LEU A 14 11.76 -0.21 15.09
CA LEU A 14 11.28 -1.58 15.25
C LEU A 14 10.03 -1.85 14.39
N ALA A 15 9.15 -0.87 14.23
CA ALA A 15 7.99 -0.94 13.34
C ALA A 15 8.40 -1.11 11.88
N ILE A 16 9.37 -0.33 11.41
CA ILE A 16 9.94 -0.45 10.06
C ILE A 16 10.54 -1.84 9.85
N ARG A 17 11.31 -2.35 10.82
CA ARG A 17 11.90 -3.69 10.74
C ARG A 17 10.84 -4.79 10.70
N ALA A 18 9.79 -4.68 11.51
CA ALA A 18 8.68 -5.64 11.51
C ALA A 18 7.95 -5.65 10.16
N ALA A 19 7.68 -4.47 9.59
CA ALA A 19 7.07 -4.33 8.27
C ALA A 19 7.95 -4.90 7.15
N TRP A 20 9.27 -4.67 7.18
CA TRP A 20 10.20 -5.22 6.20
C TRP A 20 10.21 -6.75 6.21
N LEU A 21 10.26 -7.36 7.40
CA LEU A 21 10.22 -8.82 7.54
C LEU A 21 8.91 -9.40 7.01
N HIS A 22 7.80 -8.69 7.20
CA HIS A 22 6.48 -9.14 6.71
C HIS A 22 6.34 -9.02 5.19
N TYR A 23 6.48 -7.80 4.65
CA TYR A 23 6.17 -7.52 3.25
C TYR A 23 7.29 -7.91 2.29
N ALA A 24 8.55 -7.61 2.62
CA ALA A 24 9.69 -7.98 1.78
C ALA A 24 10.20 -9.39 2.07
N GLY A 25 10.12 -9.83 3.33
CA GLY A 25 10.56 -11.16 3.74
C GLY A 25 9.54 -12.28 3.55
N GLY A 26 8.26 -11.94 3.32
CA GLY A 26 7.17 -12.92 3.20
C GLY A 26 6.84 -13.66 4.49
N LEU A 27 7.34 -13.20 5.65
CA LEU A 27 7.04 -13.82 6.93
C LEU A 27 5.63 -13.47 7.38
N THR A 28 4.93 -14.44 7.96
CA THR A 28 3.69 -14.18 8.70
C THR A 28 3.97 -13.32 9.93
N GLN A 29 2.93 -12.65 10.44
CA GLN A 29 3.06 -11.82 11.64
C GLN A 29 3.53 -12.61 12.87
N ALA A 30 3.17 -13.90 12.97
CA ALA A 30 3.64 -14.80 14.01
C ALA A 30 5.13 -15.13 13.87
N GLU A 31 5.61 -15.34 12.64
CA GLU A 31 7.04 -15.55 12.37
C GLU A 31 7.86 -14.28 12.62
N VAL A 32 7.32 -13.11 12.25
CA VAL A 32 7.92 -11.82 12.59
C VAL A 32 8.02 -11.66 14.11
N ALA A 33 6.97 -11.99 14.86
CA ALA A 33 6.95 -11.92 16.32
C ALA A 33 8.02 -12.83 16.94
N LYS A 34 8.08 -14.09 16.51
CA LYS A 34 9.11 -15.06 16.94
C LYS A 34 10.51 -14.56 16.62
N ARG A 35 10.72 -14.00 15.43
CA ARG A 35 12.04 -13.51 14.98
C ARG A 35 12.49 -12.24 15.71
N LEU A 36 11.55 -11.39 16.13
CA LEU A 36 11.85 -10.18 16.88
C LEU A 36 11.84 -10.38 18.40
N GLY A 37 11.50 -11.58 18.89
CA GLY A 37 11.37 -11.86 20.33
C GLY A 37 10.23 -11.06 20.98
N LEU A 38 9.15 -10.82 20.23
CA LEU A 38 8.02 -10.01 20.68
C LEU A 38 6.75 -10.86 20.80
N PRO A 39 5.79 -10.45 21.67
CA PRO A 39 4.44 -10.99 21.61
C PRO A 39 3.80 -10.74 20.23
N SER A 40 3.02 -11.70 19.72
CA SER A 40 2.37 -11.60 18.40
C SER A 40 1.53 -10.33 18.23
N VAL A 41 0.79 -9.94 19.27
CA VAL A 41 -0.02 -8.71 19.28
C VAL A 41 0.85 -7.46 19.09
N LYS A 42 2.05 -7.43 19.68
CA LYS A 42 2.98 -6.31 19.54
C LYS A 42 3.55 -6.24 18.13
N ALA A 43 3.93 -7.37 17.54
CA ALA A 43 4.40 -7.43 16.16
C ALA A 43 3.32 -6.96 15.17
N HIS A 44 2.08 -7.42 15.34
CA HIS A 44 0.94 -6.97 14.55
C HIS A 44 0.75 -5.45 14.63
N ARG A 45 0.73 -4.88 15.86
CA ARG A 45 0.59 -3.43 16.07
C ARG A 45 1.71 -2.63 15.42
N LEU A 46 2.94 -3.12 15.48
CA LEU A 46 4.11 -2.47 14.88
C LEU A 46 4.02 -2.44 13.35
N ILE A 47 3.61 -3.55 12.73
CA ILE A 47 3.39 -3.63 11.28
C ILE A 47 2.26 -2.66 10.89
N ALA A 48 1.12 -2.71 11.58
CA ALA A 48 -0.01 -1.82 11.32
C ALA A 48 0.36 -0.33 11.47
N ARG A 49 1.16 0.02 12.49
CA ARG A 49 1.66 1.39 12.69
C ARG A 49 2.55 1.84 11.53
N ALA A 50 3.48 1.00 11.06
CA ALA A 50 4.33 1.34 9.92
C ALA A 50 3.51 1.60 8.63
N VAL A 51 2.42 0.86 8.44
CA VAL A 51 1.49 1.08 7.32
C VAL A 51 0.70 2.38 7.52
N ALA A 52 0.15 2.61 8.70
CA ALA A 52 -0.63 3.82 9.02
C ALA A 52 0.21 5.10 8.92
N ASP A 53 1.48 5.04 9.31
CA ASP A 53 2.44 6.14 9.22
C ASP A 53 2.93 6.37 7.77
N GLY A 54 2.45 5.58 6.80
CA GLY A 54 2.80 5.71 5.38
C GLY A 54 4.21 5.23 5.03
N ALA A 55 4.87 4.51 5.94
CA ALA A 55 6.22 4.00 5.71
C ALA A 55 6.26 2.78 4.78
N VAL A 56 5.12 2.11 4.61
CA VAL A 56 4.95 0.99 3.67
C VAL A 56 4.07 1.44 2.52
N LYS A 57 4.60 1.33 1.29
CA LYS A 57 3.83 1.48 0.05
C LYS A 57 3.86 0.13 -0.67
N VAL A 58 2.69 -0.45 -0.88
CA VAL A 58 2.55 -1.68 -1.65
C VAL A 58 2.13 -1.30 -3.06
N SER A 59 2.87 -1.78 -4.05
CA SER A 59 2.50 -1.71 -5.46
C SER A 59 2.31 -3.13 -5.97
N ILE A 60 1.25 -3.33 -6.73
CA ILE A 60 0.89 -4.61 -7.32
C ILE A 60 1.06 -4.42 -8.82
N ASP A 61 2.03 -5.11 -9.39
CA ASP A 61 2.23 -5.12 -10.84
C ASP A 61 1.38 -6.24 -11.43
N GLY A 62 0.34 -5.87 -12.17
CA GLY A 62 -0.57 -6.80 -12.84
C GLY A 62 -1.77 -6.06 -13.41
N GLU A 63 -2.24 -6.52 -14.56
CA GLU A 63 -3.47 -6.01 -15.16
C GLU A 63 -4.67 -6.80 -14.62
N VAL A 64 -5.66 -6.09 -14.11
CA VAL A 64 -6.99 -6.66 -13.91
C VAL A 64 -7.65 -6.68 -15.29
N VAL A 65 -7.79 -7.88 -15.87
CA VAL A 65 -8.25 -8.06 -17.25
C VAL A 65 -9.60 -7.35 -17.48
N GLU A 66 -10.50 -7.42 -16.51
CA GLU A 66 -11.79 -6.76 -16.56
C GLU A 66 -11.68 -5.23 -16.62
N CYS A 67 -10.72 -4.64 -15.89
CA CYS A 67 -10.44 -3.20 -15.92
C CYS A 67 -9.89 -2.78 -17.28
N ALA A 68 -8.90 -3.49 -17.81
CA ALA A 68 -8.30 -3.21 -19.11
C ALA A 68 -9.32 -3.31 -20.27
N LEU A 69 -10.23 -4.29 -20.21
CA LEU A 69 -11.32 -4.41 -21.18
C LEU A 69 -12.30 -3.23 -21.10
N LEU A 70 -12.56 -2.73 -19.90
CA LEU A 70 -13.46 -1.59 -19.69
C LEU A 70 -12.82 -0.28 -20.14
N GLU A 71 -11.52 -0.08 -19.90
CA GLU A 71 -10.76 1.08 -20.39
C GLU A 71 -10.86 1.21 -21.90
N ASN A 72 -10.60 0.14 -22.64
CA ASN A 72 -10.72 0.11 -24.10
C ASN A 72 -12.13 0.47 -24.57
N GLN A 73 -13.16 -0.12 -23.94
CA GLN A 73 -14.56 0.18 -24.27
C GLN A 73 -14.93 1.65 -24.02
N LEU A 74 -14.38 2.26 -22.97
CA LEU A 74 -14.60 3.66 -22.64
C LEU A 74 -13.89 4.58 -23.65
N CYS A 75 -12.64 4.28 -23.99
CA CYS A 75 -11.90 5.00 -25.03
C CYS A 75 -12.63 4.97 -26.36
N ASP A 76 -13.02 3.79 -26.84
CA ASP A 76 -13.73 3.62 -28.12
C ASP A 76 -15.08 4.34 -28.14
N ARG A 77 -15.82 4.27 -27.03
CA ARG A 77 -17.17 4.84 -26.94
C ARG A 77 -17.16 6.37 -26.86
N PHE A 78 -16.20 6.95 -26.15
CA PHE A 78 -16.16 8.38 -25.86
C PHE A 78 -15.08 9.14 -26.62
N GLY A 79 -14.26 8.45 -27.43
CA GLY A 79 -13.16 9.05 -28.19
C GLY A 79 -12.05 9.60 -27.28
N LEU A 80 -11.74 8.90 -26.20
CA LEU A 80 -10.69 9.31 -25.26
C LEU A 80 -9.33 8.81 -25.75
N ASP A 81 -8.30 9.66 -25.64
CA ASP A 81 -6.92 9.25 -25.90
C ASP A 81 -6.39 8.28 -24.85
N PHE A 82 -6.96 8.32 -23.64
CA PHE A 82 -6.56 7.50 -22.50
C PHE A 82 -7.72 7.34 -21.51
N CYS A 83 -7.83 6.15 -20.93
CA CYS A 83 -8.72 5.85 -19.82
C CYS A 83 -8.03 4.85 -18.90
N GLU A 84 -8.13 5.07 -17.58
CA GLU A 84 -7.68 4.14 -16.55
C GLU A 84 -8.86 3.82 -15.63
N VAL A 85 -9.10 2.54 -15.39
CA VAL A 85 -10.19 2.03 -14.55
C VAL A 85 -9.56 1.46 -13.28
N ALA A 86 -9.77 2.16 -12.17
CA ALA A 86 -9.36 1.65 -10.87
C ALA A 86 -10.27 0.49 -10.41
N PRO A 87 -9.71 -0.61 -9.89
CA PRO A 87 -10.50 -1.66 -9.27
C PRO A 87 -11.21 -1.15 -8.01
N ASP A 88 -12.44 -1.60 -7.81
CA ASP A 88 -13.22 -1.24 -6.63
C ASP A 88 -12.62 -1.83 -5.35
N LEU A 89 -12.48 -1.00 -4.32
CA LEU A 89 -12.00 -1.38 -3.00
C LEU A 89 -13.15 -1.62 -2.00
N GLY A 90 -14.40 -1.47 -2.43
CA GLY A 90 -15.60 -1.60 -1.59
C GLY A 90 -15.80 -0.38 -0.68
N GLU A 91 -15.46 0.82 -1.16
CA GLU A 91 -15.63 2.06 -0.41
C GLU A 91 -17.10 2.52 -0.43
N ASP A 92 -17.63 2.91 0.73
CA ASP A 92 -18.94 3.55 0.79
C ASP A 92 -18.88 4.97 0.21
N GLY A 93 -19.77 5.29 -0.72
CA GLY A 93 -19.84 6.61 -1.35
C GLY A 93 -18.87 6.78 -2.51
N LEU A 94 -18.11 7.88 -2.54
CA LEU A 94 -17.14 8.14 -3.60
C LEU A 94 -15.83 7.35 -3.32
N PRO A 95 -15.34 6.53 -4.27
CA PRO A 95 -14.16 5.68 -4.06
C PRO A 95 -12.85 6.47 -4.20
N LEU A 96 -12.66 7.46 -3.32
CA LEU A 96 -11.54 8.41 -3.39
C LEU A 96 -10.19 7.72 -3.20
N ARG A 97 -10.13 6.62 -2.43
CA ARG A 97 -8.88 5.90 -2.22
C ARG A 97 -8.48 5.12 -3.45
N ALA A 98 -9.40 4.39 -4.07
CA ALA A 98 -9.15 3.67 -5.32
C ALA A 98 -8.68 4.64 -6.43
N LEU A 99 -9.44 5.73 -6.63
CA LEU A 99 -9.10 6.76 -7.63
C LEU A 99 -7.78 7.46 -7.32
N GLY A 100 -7.52 7.77 -6.05
CA GLY A 100 -6.28 8.40 -5.63
C GLY A 100 -5.05 7.52 -5.86
N LEU A 101 -5.17 6.20 -5.67
CA LEU A 101 -4.09 5.26 -5.94
C LEU A 101 -3.77 5.14 -7.43
N ALA A 102 -4.80 4.99 -8.28
CA ALA A 102 -4.65 4.94 -9.73
C ALA A 102 -4.06 6.25 -10.27
N GLY A 103 -4.67 7.39 -9.92
CA GLY A 103 -4.21 8.71 -10.35
C GLY A 103 -2.77 9.03 -9.89
N ALA A 104 -2.36 8.60 -8.69
CA ALA A 104 -0.97 8.73 -8.25
C ALA A 104 0.00 7.79 -8.99
N GLY A 105 -0.49 6.67 -9.51
CA GLY A 105 0.24 5.80 -10.44
C GLY A 105 0.48 6.49 -11.78
N PHE A 106 -0.57 7.09 -12.35
CA PHE A 106 -0.52 7.81 -13.63
C PHE A 106 0.36 9.05 -13.63
N LEU A 107 0.33 9.87 -12.57
CA LEU A 107 1.06 11.14 -12.48
C LEU A 107 2.57 11.00 -12.17
N ARG A 108 3.08 9.77 -12.09
CA ARG A 108 4.40 9.50 -11.51
C ARG A 108 5.57 9.75 -12.46
#